data_AF-A0A6L5R1G2-F1
#
_entry.id   AF-A0A6L5R1G2-F1
#
_cell.length_a   1.000
_cell.length_b   1.000
_cell.length_c   1.000
_cell.angle_alpha   90.00
_cell.angle_beta   90.00
_cell.angle_gamma   90.00
#
_symmetry.space_group_name_H-M   'P 1'
#
loop_
_entity.id
_entity.type
_entity.pdbx_description
1 polymer ?
#
loop_
_entity_poly.entity_id
_entity_poly.type
_entity_poly.pdbx_seq_one_letter_code
_entity_poly.pdbx_strand_id
1 'polypeptide(L)'
;MGDATSCALAKDGRSHPAGKFHEGRTAALGELLRACPADAPGSTIVALAASLAEQWRGRTAPGGGSRDWESYRAGGLDALAAVAAS
;
A
#
# COMPACT_ATOMS: atom_id res chain seq x y z
N MET A 1 13.29 -16.29 -17.04
CA MET A 1 12.93 -14.99 -17.64
C MET A 1 11.44 -15.00 -17.89
N GLY A 2 10.66 -14.61 -16.88
CA GLY A 2 9.23 -14.33 -16.98
C GLY A 2 8.98 -12.96 -16.35
N ASP A 3 7.76 -12.44 -16.48
CA ASP A 3 7.21 -11.34 -15.67
C ASP A 3 7.22 -9.93 -16.26
N ALA A 4 7.34 -9.78 -17.58
CA ALA A 4 7.02 -8.51 -18.25
C ALA A 4 5.51 -8.27 -18.49
N THR A 5 4.63 -9.24 -18.18
CA THR A 5 3.22 -9.23 -18.61
C THR A 5 2.17 -9.16 -17.51
N SER A 6 2.54 -9.18 -16.24
CA SER A 6 1.57 -9.06 -15.14
C SER A 6 1.50 -7.62 -14.66
N CYS A 7 0.52 -6.86 -15.17
CA CYS A 7 0.12 -5.60 -14.55
C CYS A 7 -0.91 -5.91 -13.47
N ALA A 8 -0.69 -5.41 -12.25
CA ALA A 8 -1.74 -5.38 -11.24
C ALA A 8 -2.66 -4.19 -11.56
N LEU A 9 -3.96 -4.46 -11.68
CA LEU A 9 -4.94 -3.39 -11.86
C LEU A 9 -5.25 -2.82 -10.47
N ALA A 10 -4.86 -1.58 -10.23
CA ALA A 10 -5.33 -0.86 -9.05
C ALA A 10 -6.83 -0.58 -9.18
N LYS A 11 -7.52 -0.39 -8.05
CA LYS A 11 -8.97 -0.14 -7.99
C LYS A 11 -9.41 1.14 -8.72
N ASP A 12 -8.46 2.03 -9.05
CA ASP A 12 -8.65 3.23 -9.87
C ASP A 12 -8.53 2.97 -11.40
N GLY A 13 -8.35 1.70 -11.81
CA GLY A 13 -8.25 1.28 -13.20
C GLY A 13 -6.85 1.41 -13.81
N ARG A 14 -5.83 1.81 -13.03
CA ARG A 14 -4.47 1.97 -13.54
C ARG A 14 -3.66 0.68 -13.46
N SER A 15 -2.94 0.39 -14.53
CA SER A 15 -2.00 -0.73 -14.62
C SER A 15 -0.67 -0.36 -13.97
N HIS A 16 -0.34 -1.05 -12.88
CA HIS A 16 0.94 -0.92 -12.20
C HIS A 16 1.80 -2.17 -12.43
N PRO A 17 3.12 -2.03 -12.64
CA PRO A 17 4.07 -3.14 -12.49
C PRO A 17 3.75 -3.98 -11.23
N ALA A 18 3.34 -5.24 -11.42
CA ALA A 18 2.79 -6.05 -10.32
C ALA A 18 3.79 -6.27 -9.19
N GLY A 19 5.08 -6.40 -9.51
CA GLY A 19 6.15 -6.56 -8.52
C GLY A 19 6.18 -5.40 -7.52
N LYS A 20 6.33 -4.18 -8.02
CA LYS A 20 6.38 -2.97 -7.18
C LYS A 20 5.07 -2.73 -6.42
N PHE A 21 3.94 -2.98 -7.07
CA PHE A 21 2.63 -2.90 -6.41
C PHE A 21 2.52 -3.88 -5.23
N HIS A 22 2.91 -5.13 -5.41
CA HIS A 22 2.88 -6.13 -4.34
C HIS A 22 3.88 -5.80 -3.22
N GLU A 23 5.08 -5.33 -3.55
CA GLU A 23 6.05 -4.81 -2.57
C GLU A 23 5.42 -3.71 -1.70
N GLY A 24 4.69 -2.79 -2.32
CA GLY A 24 3.94 -1.73 -1.65
C GLY A 24 2.91 -2.25 -0.65
N ARG A 25 2.07 -3.20 -1.09
CA ARG A 25 1.06 -3.85 -0.23
C ARG A 25 1.69 -4.47 1.00
N THR A 26 2.74 -5.28 0.80
CA THR A 26 3.43 -5.99 1.88
C THR A 26 4.11 -5.02 2.84
N ALA A 27 4.75 -3.97 2.32
CA ALA A 27 5.38 -2.96 3.16
C ALA A 27 4.37 -2.21 4.03
N ALA A 28 3.25 -1.76 3.45
CA ALA A 28 2.21 -1.05 4.18
C ALA A 28 1.53 -1.91 5.26
N LEU A 29 1.23 -3.17 4.96
CA LEU A 29 0.67 -4.09 5.96
C LEU A 29 1.69 -4.41 7.06
N GLY A 30 2.97 -4.56 6.73
CA GLY A 30 4.02 -4.73 7.72
C GLY A 30 4.19 -3.51 8.65
N GLU A 31 4.05 -2.29 8.12
CA GLU A 31 4.01 -1.07 8.93
C GLU A 31 2.79 -1.04 9.87
N LEU A 32 1.61 -1.38 9.35
CA LEU A 32 0.39 -1.47 10.16
C LEU A 32 0.54 -2.49 11.30
N LEU A 33 1.04 -3.70 11.00
CA LEU A 33 1.26 -4.74 12.01
C LEU A 33 2.23 -4.30 13.12
N ARG A 34 3.28 -3.54 12.78
CA ARG A 34 4.22 -2.98 13.77
C ARG A 34 3.62 -1.85 14.60
N ALA A 35 2.67 -1.10 14.04
CA ALA A 35 1.99 -0.01 14.73
C ALA A 35 0.83 -0.49 15.61
N CYS A 36 0.24 -1.66 15.30
CA CYS A 36 -0.83 -2.24 16.08
C CYS A 36 -0.32 -2.85 17.40
N PRO A 37 -0.93 -2.48 18.55
CA PRO A 37 -0.80 -3.27 19.77
C PRO A 37 -1.24 -4.71 19.55
N ALA A 38 -0.63 -5.67 20.26
CA ALA A 38 -0.93 -7.10 20.11
C ALA A 38 -2.42 -7.44 20.31
N ASP A 39 -3.08 -6.75 21.26
CA ASP A 39 -4.50 -6.96 21.60
C ASP A 39 -5.39 -5.81 21.10
N ALA A 40 -4.97 -5.11 20.04
CA ALA A 40 -5.74 -4.00 19.49
C ALA A 40 -7.12 -4.50 18.99
N PRO A 41 -8.23 -3.88 19.39
CA PRO A 41 -9.53 -4.22 18.84
C PRO A 41 -9.57 -3.86 17.34
N GLY A 42 -10.41 -4.57 16.59
CA GLY A 42 -10.52 -4.38 15.13
C GLY A 42 -10.76 -2.92 14.72
N SER A 43 -11.55 -2.17 15.49
CA SER A 43 -11.79 -0.74 15.25
C SER A 43 -10.52 0.12 15.35
N THR A 44 -9.59 -0.22 16.25
CA THR A 44 -8.28 0.44 16.34
C THR A 44 -7.41 0.11 15.14
N ILE A 45 -7.43 -1.14 14.67
CA ILE A 45 -6.69 -1.55 13.47
C ILE A 45 -7.21 -0.80 12.23
N VAL A 46 -8.52 -0.68 12.08
CA VAL A 46 -9.19 0.09 11.01
C VAL A 46 -8.78 1.56 11.06
N ALA A 47 -8.82 2.18 12.25
CA ALA A 47 -8.42 3.59 12.42
C ALA A 47 -6.93 3.82 12.12
N LEU A 48 -6.05 2.91 12.55
CA LEU A 48 -4.61 2.95 12.24
C LEU A 48 -4.36 2.79 10.74
N ALA A 49 -5.07 1.89 10.07
CA ALA A 49 -4.97 1.71 8.62
C ALA A 49 -5.36 2.98 7.86
N ALA A 50 -6.45 3.65 8.26
CA ALA A 50 -6.87 4.91 7.67
C ALA A 50 -5.83 6.03 7.87
N SER A 51 -5.30 6.18 9.09
CA SER A 51 -4.25 7.16 9.40
C SER A 51 -2.97 6.89 8.60
N LEU A 52 -2.56 5.63 8.49
CA LEU A 52 -1.37 5.25 7.73
C LEU A 52 -1.56 5.46 6.22
N ALA A 53 -2.78 5.29 5.70
CA ALA A 53 -3.09 5.59 4.31
C ALA A 53 -2.87 7.07 3.99
N GLU A 54 -3.29 7.99 4.87
CA GLU A 54 -3.02 9.43 4.67
C GLU A 54 -1.51 9.73 4.66
N GLN A 55 -0.76 9.11 5.57
CA GLN A 55 0.70 9.25 5.59
C GLN A 55 1.33 8.77 4.29
N TRP A 56 0.89 7.61 3.77
CA TRP A 56 1.36 7.07 2.50
C TRP A 56 1.01 7.96 1.30
N ARG A 57 -0.15 8.62 1.29
CA ARG A 57 -0.50 9.59 0.22
C ARG A 57 0.45 10.78 0.20
N GLY A 58 0.85 11.25 1.39
CA GLY A 58 1.80 12.35 1.54
C GLY A 58 3.26 11.99 1.24
N ARG A 59 3.61 10.71 1.10
CA ARG A 59 5.01 10.31 0.84
C ARG A 59 5.45 10.75 -0.56
N THR A 60 6.51 11.55 -0.58
CA THR A 60 7.22 11.94 -1.80
C THR A 60 8.24 10.88 -2.19
N ALA A 61 8.43 10.70 -3.49
CA ALA A 61 9.44 9.79 -4.01
C ALA A 61 10.85 10.28 -3.65
N PRO A 62 11.75 9.40 -3.19
CA PRO A 62 13.17 9.73 -3.14
C PRO A 62 13.67 10.07 -4.55
N GLY A 63 14.21 11.28 -4.76
CA GLY A 63 14.87 11.66 -6.01
C GLY A 63 13.96 12.04 -7.19
N GLY A 64 12.67 12.31 -6.96
CA GLY A 64 11.72 12.68 -8.03
C GLY A 64 11.04 11.45 -8.64
N GLY A 65 9.71 11.41 -8.56
CA GLY A 65 8.87 10.22 -8.78
C GLY A 65 9.23 9.34 -9.96
N SER A 66 9.70 8.12 -9.67
CA SER A 66 9.75 7.04 -10.66
C SER A 66 8.40 6.32 -10.75
N ARG A 67 8.10 5.73 -11.91
CA ARG A 67 6.90 4.89 -12.13
C ARG A 67 6.85 3.71 -11.15
N ASP A 68 8.01 3.20 -10.75
CA ASP A 68 8.13 2.14 -9.75
C ASP A 68 7.75 2.63 -8.36
N TRP A 69 8.15 3.85 -7.98
CA TRP A 69 7.71 4.47 -6.73
C TRP A 69 6.19 4.68 -6.72
N GLU A 70 5.61 5.17 -7.80
CA GLU A 70 4.15 5.36 -7.90
C GLU A 70 3.41 4.04 -7.73
N SER A 71 3.94 2.97 -8.32
CA SER A 71 3.36 1.62 -8.24
C SER A 71 3.48 1.02 -6.85
N TYR A 72 4.64 1.19 -6.21
CA TYR A 72 4.86 0.86 -4.81
C TYR A 72 3.90 1.60 -3.89
N ARG A 73 3.79 2.92 -4.02
CA ARG A 73 2.88 3.74 -3.22
C ARG A 73 1.42 3.32 -3.43
N ALA A 74 1.01 3.09 -4.69
CA ALA A 74 -0.35 2.67 -5.03
C ALA A 74 -0.71 1.33 -4.37
N GLY A 75 0.22 0.36 -4.38
CA GLY A 75 0.03 -0.92 -3.70
C GLY A 75 -0.21 -0.77 -2.20
N GLY A 76 0.61 0.02 -1.52
CA GLY A 76 0.41 0.25 -0.08
C GLY A 76 -0.91 0.92 0.24
N LEU A 77 -1.30 1.93 -0.55
CA LEU A 77 -2.58 2.62 -0.39
C LEU A 77 -3.78 1.69 -0.61
N ASP A 78 -3.71 0.81 -1.62
CA ASP A 78 -4.76 -0.18 -1.91
C ASP A 78 -4.95 -1.15 -0.73
N ALA A 79 -3.84 -1.67 -0.17
CA ALA A 79 -3.90 -2.58 0.97
C ALA A 79 -4.48 -1.90 2.23
N LEU A 80 -4.04 -0.68 2.55
CA LEU A 80 -4.52 0.04 3.72
C LEU A 80 -6.00 0.44 3.58
N ALA A 81 -6.43 0.85 2.38
CA ALA A 81 -7.83 1.16 2.10
C ALA A 81 -8.74 -0.07 2.25
N ALA A 82 -8.27 -1.26 1.87
CA ALA A 82 -9.04 -2.49 2.06
C ALA A 82 -9.25 -2.82 3.54
N VAL A 83 -8.21 -2.67 4.38
CA VAL A 83 -8.33 -2.87 5.82
C VAL A 83 -9.23 -1.80 6.45
N ALA A 84 -9.10 -0.54 6.06
CA ALA A 84 -9.89 0.56 6.60
C ALA A 84 -11.40 0.46 6.26
N ALA A 85 -11.77 -0.34 5.27
CA ALA A 85 -13.16 -0.58 4.86
C ALA A 85 -13.76 -1.88 5.44
N SER A 86 -13.06 -2.57 6.34
CA SER A 86 -13.48 -3.84 6.97
C SER A 86 -14.32 -3.67 8.23
#